data_AF-A0A975X007-F1
#
_entry.id   AF-A0A975X007-F1
#
_cell.length_a   1.000
_cell.length_b   1.000
_cell.length_c   1.000
_cell.angle_alpha   90.00
_cell.angle_beta   90.00
_cell.angle_gamma   90.00
#
_symmetry.space_group_name_H-M   'P 1'
#
loop_
_entity.id
_entity.type
_entity.pdbx_description
1 polymer ?
#
loop_
_entity_poly.entity_id
_entity_poly.type
_entity_poly.pdbx_seq_one_letter_code
_entity_poly.pdbx_strand_id
1 'polypeptide(L)'
;MPEAPSGYLFEWTYRGIKFDGFESGQCLLKEAKSTYDQFFNEEGEFRYFFQERIFLAMADSAMRQQGAAQPMPPTRLRWHFMEWMSFQYMQRVLSSVAPSIEVAYHP
;
A
#
# COMPACT_ATOMS: atom_id res chain seq x y z
N MET A 1 -10.38 8.04 -18.90
CA MET A 1 -10.08 6.59 -18.73
C MET A 1 -11.41 5.87 -18.79
N PRO A 2 -11.51 4.67 -19.40
CA PRO A 2 -12.74 3.90 -19.31
C PRO A 2 -12.98 3.52 -17.85
N GLU A 3 -14.23 3.68 -17.38
CA GLU A 3 -14.60 3.28 -16.03
C GLU A 3 -14.57 1.75 -15.90
N ALA A 4 -14.15 1.26 -14.74
CA ALA A 4 -14.32 -0.15 -14.43
C ALA A 4 -15.81 -0.49 -14.40
N PRO A 5 -16.23 -1.67 -14.89
CA PRO A 5 -17.60 -2.14 -14.70
C PRO A 5 -17.98 -2.13 -13.21
N SER A 6 -19.25 -1.86 -12.92
CA SER A 6 -19.75 -1.86 -11.54
C SER A 6 -19.39 -3.17 -10.82
N GLY A 7 -18.75 -3.06 -9.65
CA GLY A 7 -18.28 -4.18 -8.85
C GLY A 7 -16.85 -4.67 -9.15
N TYR A 8 -16.13 -4.05 -10.09
CA TYR A 8 -14.74 -4.39 -10.39
C TYR A 8 -13.79 -3.24 -10.06
N LEU A 9 -12.63 -3.58 -9.51
CA LEU A 9 -11.50 -2.66 -9.37
C LEU A 9 -10.66 -2.72 -10.65
N PHE A 10 -10.20 -1.56 -11.11
CA PHE A 10 -9.27 -1.49 -12.24
C PHE A 10 -7.84 -1.63 -11.73
N GLU A 11 -7.28 -2.84 -11.83
CA GLU A 11 -5.86 -3.08 -11.55
C GLU A 11 -4.98 -2.43 -12.64
N TRP A 12 -3.94 -1.72 -12.23
CA TRP A 12 -2.96 -1.13 -13.13
C TRP A 12 -1.64 -1.89 -13.10
N THR A 13 -1.10 -2.23 -14.27
CA THR A 13 0.23 -2.83 -14.37
C THR A 13 1.23 -1.81 -14.89
N TYR A 14 2.26 -1.51 -14.10
CA TYR A 14 3.37 -0.63 -14.49
C TYR A 14 4.69 -1.39 -14.33
N ARG A 15 5.45 -1.49 -15.43
CA ARG A 15 6.74 -2.23 -15.51
C ARG A 15 6.68 -3.66 -14.93
N GLY A 16 5.58 -4.36 -15.18
CA GLY A 16 5.37 -5.73 -14.73
C GLY A 16 4.93 -5.87 -13.26
N ILE A 17 4.74 -4.77 -12.54
CA ILE A 17 4.21 -4.76 -11.17
C ILE A 17 2.77 -4.25 -11.18
N LYS A 18 1.91 -4.90 -10.40
CA LYS A 18 0.50 -4.52 -10.22
C LYS A 18 0.34 -3.47 -9.12
N PHE A 19 -0.65 -2.61 -9.33
CA PHE A 19 -1.11 -1.56 -8.44
C PHE A 19 -2.64 -1.57 -8.45
N ASP A 20 -3.26 -1.24 -7.33
CA ASP A 20 -4.72 -1.17 -7.20
C ASP A 20 -5.34 0.01 -7.96
N GLY A 21 -4.53 0.97 -8.41
CA GLY A 21 -5.00 2.01 -9.34
C GLY A 21 -3.92 2.97 -9.83
N PHE A 22 -4.32 3.85 -10.75
CA PHE A 22 -3.48 4.91 -11.29
C PHE A 22 -4.29 6.19 -11.55
N GLU A 23 -3.71 7.34 -11.20
CA GLU A 23 -4.25 8.66 -11.48
C GLU A 23 -3.29 9.44 -12.38
N SER A 24 -3.65 9.56 -13.66
CA SER A 24 -2.76 10.14 -14.67
C SER A 24 -2.42 11.61 -14.43
N GLY A 25 -3.38 12.40 -13.93
CA GLY A 25 -3.19 13.84 -13.69
C GLY A 25 -2.09 14.14 -12.66
N GLN A 26 -1.76 13.17 -11.81
CA GLN A 26 -0.74 13.30 -10.77
C GLN A 26 0.44 12.34 -10.97
N CYS A 27 0.45 11.54 -12.05
CA CYS A 27 1.37 10.41 -12.23
C CYS A 27 1.41 9.49 -10.99
N LEU A 28 0.25 9.28 -10.37
CA LEU A 28 0.14 8.64 -9.06
C LEU A 28 -0.33 7.19 -9.20
N LEU A 29 0.56 6.26 -8.86
CA LEU A 29 0.24 4.85 -8.63
C LEU A 29 -0.32 4.68 -7.21
N LYS A 30 -1.37 3.86 -7.08
CA LYS A 30 -2.09 3.66 -5.82
C LYS A 30 -2.11 2.20 -5.43
N GLU A 31 -1.88 1.94 -4.15
CA GLU A 31 -2.13 0.66 -3.49
C GLU A 31 -3.15 0.90 -2.38
N ALA A 32 -4.11 -0.01 -2.20
CA ALA A 32 -5.14 0.05 -1.16
C ALA A 32 -5.04 -1.15 -0.23
N LYS A 33 -5.16 -0.90 1.08
CA LYS A 33 -5.13 -1.92 2.14
C LYS A 33 -6.31 -1.72 3.08
N SER A 34 -7.06 -2.79 3.31
CA SER A 34 -8.20 -2.83 4.22
C SER A 34 -8.28 -4.19 4.91
N THR A 35 -8.97 -4.23 6.05
CA THR A 35 -9.23 -5.46 6.82
C THR A 35 -7.95 -6.14 7.34
N TYR A 36 -6.94 -5.35 7.74
CA TYR A 36 -5.72 -5.78 8.42
C TYR A 36 -5.72 -5.48 9.93
N ASP A 37 -6.62 -4.63 10.44
CA ASP A 37 -6.72 -4.37 11.88
C ASP A 37 -7.16 -5.62 12.68
N GLN A 38 -7.79 -6.59 12.01
CA GLN A 38 -8.10 -7.91 12.59
C GLN A 38 -6.86 -8.68 13.10
N PHE A 39 -5.65 -8.33 12.64
CA PHE A 39 -4.41 -8.94 13.09
C PHE A 39 -3.88 -8.35 14.41
N PHE A 40 -4.46 -7.25 14.88
CA PHE A 40 -4.04 -6.58 16.10
C PHE A 40 -5.03 -6.80 17.25
N ASN A 41 -4.50 -6.83 18.48
CA ASN A 41 -5.30 -6.75 19.71
C ASN A 41 -5.64 -5.27 20.03
N GLU A 42 -6.38 -5.05 21.11
CA GLU A 42 -6.80 -3.69 21.53
C GLU A 42 -5.62 -2.80 21.94
N GLU A 43 -4.47 -3.39 22.25
CA GLU A 43 -3.23 -2.70 22.64
C GLU A 43 -2.36 -2.33 21.41
N GLY A 44 -2.79 -2.71 20.20
CA GLY A 44 -2.05 -2.47 18.95
C GLY A 44 -0.90 -3.44 18.72
N GLU A 45 -0.86 -4.57 19.43
CA GLU A 45 0.08 -5.66 19.23
C GLU A 45 -0.51 -6.76 18.35
N PHE A 46 0.34 -7.55 17.69
CA PHE A 46 -0.14 -8.70 16.93
C PHE A 46 -0.80 -9.74 17.83
N ARG A 47 -1.99 -10.23 17.45
CA ARG A 47 -2.71 -11.28 18.21
C ARG A 47 -1.91 -12.58 18.28
N TYR A 48 -1.14 -12.87 17.23
CA TYR A 48 -0.25 -14.03 17.16
C TYR A 48 1.08 -13.65 16.53
N PHE A 49 2.18 -14.21 17.06
CA PHE A 49 3.55 -13.90 16.63
C PHE A 49 3.79 -14.09 15.12
N PHE A 50 3.09 -15.03 14.47
CA PHE A 50 3.28 -15.29 13.04
C PHE A 50 2.65 -14.22 12.13
N GLN A 51 1.73 -13.40 12.65
CA GLN A 51 1.02 -12.39 11.86
C GLN A 51 1.95 -11.25 11.43
N GLU A 52 3.01 -10.97 12.18
CA GLU A 52 4.05 -10.02 11.78
C GLU A 52 4.60 -10.35 10.38
N ARG A 53 4.74 -11.63 10.05
CA ARG A 53 5.23 -12.08 8.72
C ARG A 53 4.32 -11.63 7.57
N ILE A 54 3.03 -11.43 7.81
CA ILE A 54 2.08 -10.90 6.81
C ILE A 54 2.47 -9.46 6.45
N PHE A 55 2.82 -8.66 7.46
CA PHE A 55 3.22 -7.26 7.28
C PHE A 55 4.64 -7.14 6.71
N LEU A 56 5.55 -8.05 7.04
CA LEU A 56 6.87 -8.13 6.39
C LEU A 56 6.74 -8.43 4.89
N ALA A 57 5.90 -9.41 4.50
CA ALA A 57 5.62 -9.69 3.10
C ALA A 57 4.93 -8.52 2.37
N MET A 58 4.10 -7.77 3.10
CA MET A 58 3.50 -6.53 2.61
C MET A 58 4.57 -5.45 2.35
N ALA A 59 5.55 -5.31 3.25
CA ALA A 59 6.66 -4.38 3.09
C ALA A 59 7.57 -4.76 1.89
N ASP A 60 7.85 -6.05 1.69
CA ASP A 60 8.58 -6.53 0.50
C ASP A 60 7.86 -6.16 -0.80
N SER A 61 6.53 -6.24 -0.80
CA SER A 61 5.70 -5.85 -1.95
C SER A 61 5.80 -4.35 -2.20
N ALA A 62 5.77 -3.54 -1.15
CA ALA A 62 5.97 -2.08 -1.22
C ALA A 62 7.35 -1.71 -1.79
N MET A 63 8.42 -2.38 -1.36
CA MET A 63 9.77 -2.16 -1.89
C MET A 63 9.85 -2.44 -3.40
N ARG A 64 9.24 -3.53 -3.87
CA ARG A 64 9.18 -3.86 -5.30
C ARG A 64 8.40 -2.82 -6.10
N GLN A 65 7.26 -2.39 -5.57
CA GLN A 65 6.45 -1.32 -6.16
C GLN A 65 7.20 0.00 -6.26
N GLN A 66 7.90 0.42 -5.20
CA GLN A 66 8.76 1.60 -5.22
C GLN A 66 9.86 1.46 -6.28
N GLY A 67 10.53 0.30 -6.35
CA GLY A 67 11.53 0.03 -7.38
C GLY A 67 11.00 0.16 -8.80
N ALA A 68 9.79 -0.33 -9.06
CA ALA A 68 9.12 -0.17 -10.35
C ALA A 68 8.74 1.29 -10.64
N ALA A 69 8.34 2.06 -9.63
CA ALA A 69 7.93 3.46 -9.77
C ALA A 69 9.10 4.42 -10.07
N GLN A 70 10.36 4.03 -9.82
CA GLN A 70 11.53 4.88 -10.08
C GLN A 70 11.71 5.20 -11.58
N PRO A 71 12.07 6.45 -11.97
CA PRO A 71 12.40 7.57 -11.09
C PRO A 71 11.15 8.25 -10.49
N MET A 72 11.26 8.66 -9.23
CA MET A 72 10.25 9.42 -8.48
C MET A 72 10.89 10.75 -8.02
N PRO A 73 10.61 11.92 -8.64
CA PRO A 73 9.56 12.24 -9.65
C PRO A 73 9.90 11.84 -11.11
N PRO A 74 8.93 11.87 -12.07
CA PRO A 74 7.56 12.39 -11.94
C PRO A 74 6.55 11.40 -11.36
N THR A 75 6.87 10.11 -11.31
CA THR A 75 5.98 9.10 -10.75
C THR A 75 5.85 9.29 -9.25
N ARG A 76 4.63 9.15 -8.74
CA ARG A 76 4.31 9.10 -7.31
C ARG A 76 3.71 7.75 -6.99
N LEU A 77 3.94 7.25 -5.79
CA LEU A 77 3.37 6.02 -5.29
C LEU A 77 2.77 6.29 -3.91
N ARG A 78 1.47 6.01 -3.75
CA ARG A 78 0.78 6.16 -2.48
C ARG A 78 0.11 4.86 -2.05
N TRP A 79 0.34 4.49 -0.79
CA TRP A 79 -0.32 3.40 -0.11
C TRP A 79 -1.41 3.96 0.80
N HIS A 80 -2.65 3.53 0.54
CA HIS A 80 -3.85 3.92 1.27
C HIS A 80 -4.24 2.82 2.24
N PHE A 81 -4.42 3.17 3.51
CA PHE A 81 -4.91 2.26 4.54
C PHE A 81 -6.27 2.71 5.04
N MET A 82 -7.24 1.79 5.10
CA MET A 82 -8.59 2.04 5.59
C MET A 82 -8.70 1.95 7.12
N GLU A 83 -7.78 1.25 7.76
CA GLU A 83 -7.84 0.98 9.20
C GLU A 83 -6.59 1.51 9.93
N TRP A 84 -6.77 1.90 11.19
CA TRP A 84 -5.83 2.74 11.91
C TRP A 84 -4.60 1.97 12.40
N MET A 85 -4.77 0.76 12.94
CA MET A 85 -3.66 0.02 13.55
C MET A 85 -2.67 -0.45 12.48
N SER A 86 -3.19 -1.00 11.38
CA SER A 86 -2.42 -1.39 10.21
C SER A 86 -1.74 -0.20 9.54
N PHE A 87 -2.41 0.95 9.43
CA PHE A 87 -1.78 2.20 8.98
C PHE A 87 -0.60 2.60 9.86
N GLN A 88 -0.79 2.70 11.18
CA GLN A 88 0.27 3.13 12.09
C GLN A 88 1.48 2.20 12.06
N TYR A 89 1.23 0.89 12.03
CA TYR A 89 2.29 -0.11 11.92
C TYR A 89 3.06 0.04 10.61
N MET A 90 2.36 0.03 9.48
CA MET A 90 3.00 0.07 8.16
C MET A 90 3.63 1.42 7.85
N GLN A 91 3.11 2.54 8.37
CA GLN A 91 3.76 3.83 8.23
C GLN A 91 5.18 3.81 8.80
N ARG A 92 5.36 3.21 9.99
CA ARG A 92 6.69 3.07 10.62
C ARG A 92 7.59 2.18 9.78
N VAL A 93 7.11 1.00 9.39
CA VAL A 93 7.90 0.05 8.58
C VAL A 93 8.32 0.64 7.24
N LEU A 94 7.36 1.20 6.47
CA LEU A 94 7.62 1.73 5.14
C LEU A 94 8.49 2.98 5.15
N SER A 95 8.41 3.80 6.21
CA SER A 95 9.33 4.94 6.36
C SER A 95 10.81 4.53 6.41
N SER A 96 11.09 3.29 6.83
CA SER A 96 12.45 2.74 6.86
C SER A 96 12.84 2.04 5.55
N VAL A 97 11.96 1.20 4.99
CA VAL A 97 12.34 0.31 3.87
C VAL A 97 11.97 0.85 2.48
N ALA A 98 10.97 1.73 2.40
CA ALA A 98 10.46 2.31 1.16
C ALA A 98 10.09 3.80 1.37
N PRO A 99 11.08 4.65 1.70
CA PRO A 99 10.85 6.02 2.16
C PRO A 99 10.27 6.97 1.10
N SER A 100 10.26 6.59 -0.17
CA SER A 100 9.66 7.39 -1.25
C SER A 100 8.16 7.13 -1.43
N ILE A 101 7.59 6.16 -0.72
CA ILE A 101 6.15 5.88 -0.73
C ILE A 101 5.42 6.87 0.18
N GLU A 102 4.38 7.50 -0.36
CA GLU A 102 3.42 8.25 0.45
C GLU A 102 2.48 7.28 1.17
N VAL A 103 2.47 7.27 2.50
CA VAL A 103 1.55 6.40 3.27
C VAL A 103 0.44 7.28 3.84
N ALA A 104 -0.82 6.96 3.54
CA ALA A 104 -1.97 7.79 3.90
C ALA A 104 -3.13 6.98 4.47
N TYR A 105 -3.68 7.48 5.58
CA TYR A 105 -4.90 6.93 6.20
C TYR A 105 -6.15 7.52 5.54
N HIS A 106 -7.04 6.66 5.04
CA HIS A 106 -8.29 7.00 4.38
C HIS A 106 -9.37 6.00 4.81
N PRO A 107 -10.07 6.24 5.93
CA PRO A 107 -11.14 5.37 6.43
C PRO A 107 -12.39 5.35 5.55
#